data_AF-A0A1Q8QJF6-F1
#
_entry.id   AF-A0A1Q8QJF6-F1
#
_cell.length_a   1.000
_cell.length_b   1.000
_cell.length_c   1.000
_cell.angle_alpha   90.00
_cell.angle_beta   90.00
_cell.angle_gamma   90.00
#
_symmetry.space_group_name_H-M   'P 1'
#
loop_
_entity.id
_entity.type
_entity.pdbx_description
1 polymer ?
#
loop_
_entity_poly.entity_id
_entity_poly.type
_entity_poly.pdbx_seq_one_letter_code
_entity_poly.pdbx_strand_id
1 'polypeptide(L)'
;MRQGDAAKIPSAIEAVRRYCLSACMGGQRSLVTACVDRACPFHPLRLKEIPEGFGVRVVRVIRRFCLRCTVGDREGIRRCTEKEACPVWPYRVGVSPRKLKRLIAEKRRPKQLELPL
;
A
#
# COMPACT_ATOMS: atom_id res chain seq x y z
N MET A 1 19.90 -6.74 -19.79
CA MET A 1 19.89 -6.14 -18.44
C MET A 1 19.95 -4.63 -18.60
N ARG A 2 18.93 -3.88 -18.17
CA ARG A 2 18.99 -2.40 -18.15
C ARG A 2 19.27 -1.95 -16.71
N GLN A 3 20.37 -1.20 -16.57
CA GLN A 3 20.87 -0.60 -15.35
C GLN A 3 20.02 0.62 -14.95
N GLY A 4 19.96 0.89 -13.65
CA GLY A 4 19.92 2.25 -13.12
C GLY A 4 18.58 2.98 -13.11
N ASP A 5 17.73 2.66 -12.15
CA ASP A 5 16.76 3.63 -11.62
C ASP A 5 16.47 3.23 -10.17
N ALA A 6 16.75 4.11 -9.22
CA ALA A 6 16.23 3.94 -7.87
C ALA A 6 14.69 3.94 -7.99
N ALA A 7 14.08 2.75 -7.99
CA ALA A 7 12.70 2.56 -8.40
C ALA A 7 11.77 3.53 -7.66
N LYS A 8 11.26 4.52 -8.39
CA LYS A 8 10.32 5.51 -7.86
C LYS A 8 9.13 4.77 -7.28
N ILE A 9 8.88 4.97 -5.98
CA ILE A 9 7.72 4.37 -5.31
C ILE A 9 6.45 4.81 -6.07
N PRO A 10 5.65 3.87 -6.62
CA PRO A 10 4.45 4.21 -7.37
C PRO A 10 3.43 4.88 -6.45
N SER A 11 2.51 5.67 -7.01
CA SER A 11 1.38 6.18 -6.22
C SER A 11 0.54 5.03 -5.65
N ALA A 12 -0.26 5.30 -4.61
CA ALA A 12 -1.04 4.24 -3.97
C ALA A 12 -2.01 3.55 -4.96
N ILE A 13 -2.64 4.31 -5.86
CA ILE A 13 -3.53 3.75 -6.88
C ILE A 13 -2.77 2.95 -7.95
N GLU A 14 -1.57 3.38 -8.28
CA GLU A 14 -0.71 2.65 -9.19
C GLU A 14 -0.20 1.34 -8.57
N ALA A 15 0.12 1.34 -7.28
CA ALA A 15 0.45 0.13 -6.53
C ALA A 15 -0.72 -0.87 -6.54
N VAL A 16 -1.96 -0.41 -6.38
CA VAL A 16 -3.16 -1.28 -6.51
C VAL A 16 -3.26 -1.87 -7.91
N ARG A 17 -3.14 -1.05 -8.96
CA ARG A 17 -3.18 -1.54 -10.35
C ARG A 17 -2.10 -2.58 -10.62
N ARG A 18 -0.87 -2.32 -10.16
CA ARG A 18 0.26 -3.25 -10.28
C ARG A 18 -0.02 -4.55 -9.54
N TYR A 19 -0.53 -4.50 -8.31
CA TYR A 19 -0.91 -5.70 -7.55
C TYR A 19 -1.96 -6.53 -8.30
N CYS A 20 -3.06 -5.92 -8.74
CA CYS A 20 -4.09 -6.62 -9.50
C CYS A 20 -3.55 -7.23 -10.79
N LEU A 21 -2.64 -6.53 -11.48
CA LEU A 21 -2.03 -7.02 -12.70
C LEU A 21 -1.06 -8.18 -12.44
N SER A 22 -0.02 -7.97 -11.64
CA SER A 22 1.08 -8.91 -11.52
C SER A 22 0.84 -10.01 -10.50
N ALA A 23 0.40 -9.64 -9.29
CA ALA A 23 0.26 -10.60 -8.19
C ALA A 23 -1.06 -11.37 -8.22
N CYS A 24 -2.16 -10.72 -8.63
CA CYS A 24 -3.48 -11.34 -8.62
C CYS A 24 -3.83 -12.06 -9.94
N MET A 25 -3.49 -11.47 -11.10
CA MET A 25 -3.95 -11.94 -12.42
C MET A 25 -2.81 -12.37 -13.36
N GLY A 26 -1.60 -12.59 -12.83
CA GLY A 26 -0.48 -13.16 -13.59
C GLY A 26 -0.05 -12.34 -14.82
N GLY A 27 -0.25 -11.03 -14.82
CA GLY A 27 0.08 -10.13 -15.92
C GLY A 27 -1.03 -9.91 -16.95
N GLN A 28 -2.18 -10.60 -16.83
CA GLN A 28 -3.24 -10.51 -17.83
C GLN A 28 -4.17 -9.31 -17.56
N ARG A 29 -4.13 -8.31 -18.45
CA ARG A 29 -4.95 -7.09 -18.32
C ARG A 29 -6.45 -7.39 -18.41
N SER A 30 -6.84 -8.29 -19.32
CA SER A 30 -8.24 -8.70 -19.53
C SER A 30 -8.85 -9.29 -18.26
N LEU A 31 -8.10 -10.14 -17.54
CA LEU A 31 -8.56 -10.71 -16.27
C LEU A 31 -8.74 -9.65 -15.17
N VAL A 32 -7.92 -8.60 -15.14
CA VAL A 32 -8.15 -7.48 -14.20
C VAL A 32 -9.45 -6.76 -14.53
N THR A 33 -9.72 -6.52 -15.81
CA THR A 33 -10.97 -5.89 -16.25
C THR A 33 -12.18 -6.77 -15.90
N ALA A 34 -12.09 -8.07 -16.18
CA ALA A 34 -13.12 -9.08 -15.97
C ALA A 34 -13.25 -9.57 -14.51
N CYS A 35 -12.43 -9.06 -13.58
CA CYS A 35 -12.46 -9.49 -12.18
C CYS A 35 -13.85 -9.31 -11.55
N VAL A 36 -14.42 -10.41 -11.05
CA VAL A 36 -15.78 -10.47 -10.48
C VAL A 36 -15.82 -10.31 -8.96
N ASP A 37 -14.67 -10.34 -8.28
CA ASP A 37 -14.62 -10.23 -6.81
C ASP A 37 -14.91 -8.79 -6.35
N ARG A 38 -16.20 -8.45 -6.27
CA ARG A 38 -16.70 -7.16 -5.78
C ARG A 38 -16.46 -6.96 -4.28
N ALA A 39 -16.20 -8.03 -3.54
CA ALA A 39 -15.91 -7.95 -2.12
C ALA A 39 -14.44 -7.55 -1.87
N CYS A 40 -13.55 -7.71 -2.85
CA CYS A 40 -12.16 -7.29 -2.76
C CYS A 40 -12.05 -5.76 -2.60
N PRO A 41 -11.31 -5.26 -1.58
CA PRO A 41 -11.12 -3.82 -1.38
C PRO A 41 -10.51 -3.10 -2.61
N PHE A 42 -9.73 -3.80 -3.42
CA PHE A 42 -9.11 -3.24 -4.63
C PHE A 42 -10.01 -3.24 -5.86
N HIS A 43 -11.12 -3.97 -5.85
CA HIS A 43 -12.03 -4.06 -7.00
C HIS A 43 -12.42 -2.70 -7.60
N PRO A 44 -12.87 -1.69 -6.84
CA PRO A 44 -13.23 -0.38 -7.40
C PRO A 44 -12.03 0.43 -7.91
N LEU A 45 -10.80 0.06 -7.53
CA LEU A 45 -9.57 0.80 -7.85
C LEU A 45 -8.68 0.07 -8.86
N ARG A 46 -9.06 -1.15 -9.26
CA ARG A 46 -8.23 -2.09 -10.02
C ARG A 46 -7.82 -1.58 -11.40
N LEU A 47 -8.57 -0.62 -11.94
CA LEU A 47 -8.32 0.00 -13.25
C LEU A 47 -7.53 1.31 -13.17
N LYS A 48 -6.97 1.64 -11.99
CA LYS A 48 -6.26 2.89 -11.72
C LYS A 48 -7.16 4.14 -11.76
N GLU A 49 -8.44 3.97 -11.48
CA GLU A 49 -9.44 5.03 -11.38
C GLU A 49 -10.00 5.11 -9.96
N ILE A 50 -10.30 6.32 -9.49
CA ILE A 50 -10.99 6.54 -8.22
C ILE A 50 -12.43 6.91 -8.58
N PRO A 51 -13.43 6.09 -8.22
CA PRO A 51 -14.82 6.43 -8.47
C PRO A 51 -15.21 7.80 -7.87
N GLU A 52 -16.14 8.48 -8.50
CA GLU A 52 -16.73 9.69 -7.90
C GLU A 52 -17.35 9.36 -6.53
N GLY A 53 -17.21 10.26 -5.56
CA GLY A 53 -17.70 10.03 -4.20
C GLY A 53 -16.91 8.96 -3.42
N PHE A 54 -15.74 8.50 -3.88
CA PHE A 54 -14.91 7.54 -3.15
C PHE A 54 -14.35 8.15 -1.86
N GLY A 55 -15.13 8.10 -0.78
CA GLY A 55 -14.87 8.76 0.50
C GLY A 55 -13.71 8.18 1.31
N VAL A 56 -12.91 7.26 0.75
CA VAL A 56 -11.80 6.60 1.45
C VAL A 56 -10.50 6.77 0.69
N ARG A 57 -9.47 7.27 1.39
CA ARG A 57 -8.11 7.34 0.82
C ARG A 57 -7.61 5.96 0.41
N VAL A 58 -7.04 5.83 -0.79
CA VAL A 58 -6.48 4.57 -1.32
C VAL A 58 -5.52 3.86 -0.34
N VAL A 59 -4.70 4.61 0.41
CA VAL A 59 -3.81 4.02 1.43
C VAL A 59 -4.56 3.27 2.53
N ARG A 60 -5.77 3.70 2.90
CA ARG A 60 -6.64 3.01 3.87
C ARG A 60 -7.24 1.74 3.25
N VAL A 61 -7.56 1.78 1.96
CA VAL A 61 -8.01 0.59 1.23
C VAL A 61 -6.92 -0.47 1.19
N ILE A 62 -5.66 -0.08 0.91
CA ILE A 62 -4.51 -0.97 0.99
C ILE A 62 -4.35 -1.57 2.40
N ARG A 63 -4.53 -0.76 3.46
CA ARG A 63 -4.49 -1.28 4.84
C ARG A 63 -5.55 -2.34 5.11
N ARG A 64 -6.78 -2.17 4.58
CA ARG A 64 -7.87 -3.15 4.68
C ARG A 64 -7.53 -4.42 3.90
N PHE A 65 -6.98 -4.28 2.70
CA PHE A 65 -6.48 -5.42 1.92
C PHE A 65 -5.41 -6.21 2.68
N CYS A 66 -4.41 -5.53 3.24
CA CYS A 66 -3.36 -6.19 4.02
C CYS A 66 -3.91 -6.89 5.27
N LEU A 67 -4.98 -6.40 5.92
CA LEU A 67 -5.66 -7.15 7.00
C LEU A 67 -6.25 -8.46 6.50
N ARG A 68 -6.87 -8.46 5.32
CA ARG A 68 -7.39 -9.70 4.75
C ARG A 68 -6.26 -10.66 4.40
N CYS A 69 -5.18 -10.14 3.81
CA CYS A 69 -3.99 -10.90 3.45
C CYS A 69 -3.32 -11.58 4.65
N THR A 70 -3.35 -10.96 5.83
CA THR A 70 -2.78 -11.52 7.08
C THR A 70 -3.84 -12.10 8.01
N VAL A 71 -5.06 -12.36 7.52
CA VAL A 71 -6.17 -12.94 8.30
C VAL A 71 -6.41 -12.19 9.62
N GLY A 72 -6.31 -10.87 9.57
CA GLY A 72 -6.52 -9.96 10.70
C GLY A 72 -5.26 -9.66 11.53
N ASP A 73 -4.14 -10.35 11.32
CA ASP A 73 -2.92 -10.13 12.11
C ASP A 73 -2.29 -8.77 11.79
N ARG A 74 -2.38 -7.85 12.75
CA ARG A 74 -1.81 -6.50 12.65
C ARG A 74 -0.28 -6.51 12.72
N GLU A 75 0.30 -7.42 13.48
CA GLU A 75 1.76 -7.56 13.60
C GLU A 75 2.35 -8.24 12.36
N GLY A 76 1.65 -9.22 11.80
CA GLY A 76 1.98 -9.84 10.51
C GLY A 76 2.14 -8.82 9.39
N ILE A 77 1.30 -7.78 9.36
CA ILE A 77 1.46 -6.68 8.39
C ILE A 77 2.75 -5.90 8.61
N ARG A 78 3.14 -5.66 9.86
CA ARG A 78 4.38 -4.94 10.19
C ARG A 78 5.61 -5.76 9.81
N ARG A 79 5.56 -7.08 10.09
CA ARG A 79 6.62 -8.07 9.81
C ARG A 79 6.66 -8.60 8.37
N CYS A 80 5.66 -8.30 7.54
CA CYS A 80 5.58 -8.74 6.15
C CYS A 80 6.90 -8.45 5.38
N THR A 81 7.48 -9.48 4.78
CA THR A 81 8.79 -9.46 4.11
C THR A 81 8.70 -9.26 2.59
N GLU A 82 7.47 -9.18 2.04
CA GLU A 82 7.20 -9.08 0.59
C GLU A 82 7.53 -7.70 -0.02
N LYS A 83 8.54 -7.00 0.49
CA LYS A 83 8.90 -5.63 0.09
C LYS A 83 9.22 -5.51 -1.40
N GLU A 84 9.91 -6.48 -1.95
CA GLU A 84 10.39 -6.47 -3.34
C GLU A 84 9.35 -7.06 -4.31
N ALA A 85 8.48 -7.95 -3.82
CA ALA A 85 7.52 -8.67 -4.66
C ALA A 85 6.10 -8.05 -4.66
N CYS A 86 5.67 -7.45 -3.53
CA CYS A 86 4.30 -6.95 -3.37
C CYS A 86 4.21 -5.45 -3.66
N PRO A 87 3.54 -5.02 -4.76
CA PRO A 87 3.51 -3.61 -5.15
C PRO A 87 2.88 -2.67 -4.12
N VAL A 88 1.99 -3.18 -3.26
CA VAL A 88 1.29 -2.41 -2.22
C VAL A 88 2.02 -2.39 -0.87
N TRP A 89 3.12 -3.13 -0.73
CA TRP A 89 3.92 -3.20 0.50
C TRP A 89 4.31 -1.85 1.10
N PRO A 90 4.72 -0.82 0.32
CA PRO A 90 5.07 0.49 0.87
C PRO A 90 3.93 1.16 1.63
N TYR A 91 2.69 0.79 1.34
CA TYR A 91 1.46 1.37 1.91
C TYR A 91 0.79 0.44 2.93
N ARG A 92 1.36 -0.73 3.22
CA ARG A 92 0.73 -1.80 4.02
C ARG A 92 0.23 -1.38 5.41
N VAL A 93 0.89 -0.39 6.03
CA VAL A 93 0.52 0.15 7.34
C VAL A 93 -0.54 1.25 7.29
N GLY A 94 -1.07 1.58 6.10
CA GLY A 94 -2.15 2.56 5.91
C GLY A 94 -1.69 4.02 5.88
N VAL A 95 -0.39 4.24 5.69
CA VAL A 95 0.25 5.55 5.65
C VAL A 95 1.11 5.61 4.40
N SER A 96 1.15 6.75 3.71
CA SER A 96 2.07 6.93 2.57
C SER A 96 3.53 6.84 3.04
N PRO A 97 4.45 6.25 2.25
CA PRO A 97 5.87 6.15 2.61
C PRO A 97 6.51 7.46 3.04
N ARG A 98 6.18 8.58 2.36
CA ARG A 98 6.67 9.92 2.73
C ARG A 98 6.23 10.31 4.14
N LYS A 99 4.93 10.22 4.44
CA LYS A 99 4.38 10.48 5.78
C LYS A 99 4.95 9.53 6.83
N LEU A 100 5.13 8.24 6.50
CA LEU A 100 5.69 7.28 7.44
C LEU A 100 7.14 7.61 7.81
N LYS A 101 7.99 7.94 6.81
CA LYS A 101 9.35 8.42 7.04
C LYS A 101 9.38 9.64 7.97
N ARG A 102 8.50 10.62 7.71
CA ARG A 102 8.38 11.82 8.55
C ARG A 102 8.00 11.47 9.99
N LEU A 103 6.98 10.64 10.20
CA LEU A 103 6.54 10.24 11.55
C LEU A 103 7.63 9.46 12.31
N ILE A 104 8.40 8.62 11.62
CA ILE A 104 9.53 7.91 12.23
C ILE A 104 10.63 8.89 12.65
N ALA A 105 10.98 9.84 11.78
CA ALA A 105 11.98 10.86 12.09
C ALA A 105 11.54 11.74 13.27
N GLU A 106 10.28 12.17 13.29
CA GLU A 106 9.69 12.95 14.37
C GLU A 106 9.69 12.18 15.70
N LYS A 107 9.33 10.89 15.70
CA LYS A 107 9.37 10.05 16.90
C LYS A 107 10.78 9.84 17.43
N ARG A 108 11.79 9.81 16.56
CA ARG A 108 13.21 9.65 16.92
C ARG A 108 13.88 10.97 17.33
N ARG A 109 13.22 12.11 17.13
CA ARG A 109 13.77 13.42 17.51
C ARG A 109 13.95 13.44 19.03
N PRO A 110 15.14 13.78 19.55
CA PRO A 110 15.35 13.92 20.98
C PRO A 110 14.41 15.00 21.51
N LYS A 111 13.66 14.69 22.57
CA LYS A 111 12.88 15.68 23.29
C LYS A 111 13.79 16.31 24.33
N GLN A 112 13.91 17.64 24.32
CA GLN A 112 14.51 18.36 25.43
C GLN A 112 13.59 18.15 26.64
N LEU A 113 14.08 17.40 27.63
CA LEU A 113 13.41 17.26 28.91
C LEU A 113 13.72 18.54 29.68
N GLU A 114 12.77 19.46 29.73
CA GLU A 114 12.86 20.57 30.67
C GLU A 114 12.53 20.02 32.06
N LEU A 115 13.52 20.03 32.95
CA LEU A 115 13.33 19.77 34.37
C LEU A 115 12.63 20.99 34.99
N PRO A 116 11.51 20.82 35.70
CA PRO A 116 10.95 21.89 36.50
C PRO A 116 11.99 22.37 37.52
N LEU A 117 12.15 23.69 37.62
CA LEU A 117 12.94 24.35 38.67
C LEU A 117 12.28 24.18 40.04
#